data_AF-A0A6F9C738-F1
#
_entry.id   AF-A0A6F9C738-F1
#
_cell.length_a   1.000
_cell.length_b   1.000
_cell.length_c   1.000
_cell.angle_alpha   90.00
_cell.angle_beta   90.00
_cell.angle_gamma   90.00
#
_symmetry.space_group_name_H-M   'P 1'
#
loop_
_entity.id
_entity.type
_entity.pdbx_description
1 polymer ?
#
loop_
_entity_poly.entity_id
_entity_poly.type
_entity_poly.pdbx_seq_one_letter_code
_entity_poly.pdbx_strand_id
1 'polypeptide(L)' 'MRVLVDARDKLGIPWQNSENEKHGMFVMSFEGRGGVAVEPIEFQLYGLALDALWRDSGIQEAYARRSV' A
#
# COMPACT_ATOMS: atom_id res chain seq x y z
N MET A 1 -1.87 -4.35 0.87
CA MET A 1 -1.16 -3.06 0.72
C MET A 1 -1.84 -1.91 1.48
N ARG A 2 -3.13 -1.60 1.28
CA ARG A 2 -3.82 -0.50 2.01
C ARG A 2 -3.55 -0.46 3.51
N VAL A 3 -3.70 -1.61 4.19
CA VAL A 3 -3.41 -1.76 5.62
C VAL A 3 -1.97 -1.37 5.98
N LEU A 4 -0.99 -1.65 5.12
CA LEU A 4 0.41 -1.28 5.37
C LEU A 4 0.65 0.21 5.16
N VAL A 5 0.01 0.82 4.15
CA VAL A 5 0.06 2.28 3.93
C VAL A 5 -0.55 3.02 5.13
N ASP A 6 -1.69 2.55 5.62
CA ASP A 6 -2.36 3.08 6.81
C ASP A 6 -1.54 2.83 8.09
N ALA A 7 -0.97 1.64 8.27
CA ALA A 7 -0.10 1.33 9.40
C ALA A 7 1.17 2.19 9.40
N ARG A 8 1.82 2.38 8.25
CA ARG A 8 2.99 3.27 8.08
C ARG A 8 2.66 4.67 8.60
N ASP A 9 1.52 5.21 8.18
CA ASP A 9 1.05 6.53 8.57
C ASP A 9 0.78 6.62 10.09
N LYS A 10 -0.01 5.68 10.63
CA LYS A 10 -0.37 5.64 12.05
C LYS A 10 0.81 5.39 12.98
N LEU A 11 1.83 4.68 12.51
CA LEU A 11 3.06 4.41 13.26
C LEU A 11 4.10 5.53 13.10
N GLY A 12 3.81 6.58 12.33
CA GLY A 12 4.71 7.70 12.08
C GLY A 12 5.98 7.30 11.32
N ILE A 13 5.92 6.25 10.50
CA ILE A 13 7.06 5.77 9.72
C ILE A 13 7.18 6.64 8.46
N PRO A 14 8.34 7.28 8.21
CA PRO A 14 8.53 8.08 7.00
C PRO A 14 8.63 7.18 5.77
N TRP A 15 8.23 7.72 4.62
CA TRP A 15 8.52 7.09 3.33
C TRP A 15 10.03 7.07 3.06
N GLN A 16 10.51 6.02 2.40
CA GLN A 16 11.86 6.05 1.83
C GLN A 16 11.91 7.02 0.64
N ASN A 17 10.92 6.94 -0.24
CA ASN A 17 10.74 7.88 -1.35
C ASN A 17 9.42 8.63 -1.16
N SER A 18 9.46 9.96 -1.00
CA SER A 18 8.26 10.78 -0.85
C SER A 18 7.29 10.67 -2.04
N GLU A 19 7.77 10.31 -3.24
CA GLU A 19 6.88 10.07 -4.38
C GLU A 19 5.92 8.88 -4.17
N ASN A 20 6.25 7.95 -3.27
CA ASN A 20 5.38 6.83 -2.90
C ASN A 20 4.10 7.27 -2.21
N GLU A 21 3.99 8.52 -1.74
CA GLU A 21 2.74 9.09 -1.26
C GLU A 21 1.63 9.00 -2.33
N LYS A 22 1.97 9.28 -3.61
CA LYS A 22 1.02 9.21 -4.73
C LYS A 22 0.52 7.78 -4.95
N HIS A 23 1.42 6.80 -4.87
CA HIS A 23 1.08 5.39 -4.95
C HIS A 23 0.23 4.95 -3.75
N GLY A 24 0.53 5.46 -2.55
CA GLY A 24 -0.23 5.26 -1.32
C GLY A 24 -1.67 5.77 -1.45
N MET A 25 -1.85 7.00 -1.91
CA MET A 25 -3.18 7.57 -2.19
C MET A 25 -3.96 6.73 -3.20
N PHE A 26 -3.30 6.31 -4.28
CA PHE A 26 -3.93 5.50 -5.32
C PHE A 26 -4.40 4.13 -4.82
N VAL A 27 -3.61 3.43 -3.98
CA VAL A 27 -4.08 2.17 -3.41
C VAL A 27 -5.18 2.38 -2.36
N MET A 28 -5.18 3.51 -1.66
CA MET A 28 -6.20 3.85 -0.66
C MET A 28 -7.55 4.20 -1.31
N SER A 29 -7.57 4.72 -2.54
CA SER A 29 -8.81 4.97 -3.29
C SER A 29 -9.47 3.69 -3.83
N PHE A 30 -8.89 2.51 -3.62
CA PHE A 30 -9.53 1.25 -4.00
C PHE A 30 -10.79 1.00 -3.16
N GLU A 31 -11.95 1.07 -3.81
CA GLU A 31 -13.25 0.69 -3.27
C GLU A 31 -13.57 -0.75 -3.68
N GLY A 32 -13.28 -1.70 -2.80
CA GLY A 32 -13.64 -3.09 -3.02
C GLY A 32 -15.16 -3.27 -2.97
N ARG A 33 -15.73 -3.97 -3.95
CA ARG A 33 -17.11 -4.45 -3.87
C ARG A 33 -17.12 -5.62 -2.88
N GLY A 34 -17.60 -5.39 -1.66
CA GLY A 34 -17.53 -6.36 -0.56
C GLY A 34 -17.93 -7.78 -0.97
N GLY A 35 -17.03 -8.74 -0.77
CA GLY A 35 -17.23 -10.16 -1.09
C GLY A 35 -16.98 -10.54 -2.56
N VAL A 36 -16.74 -9.58 -3.45
CA VAL A 36 -16.43 -9.84 -4.87
C VAL A 36 -14.90 -9.88 -5.05
N ALA A 37 -14.43 -10.88 -5.79
CA ALA A 37 -13.03 -10.97 -6.17
C ALA A 37 -12.65 -9.77 -7.07
N VAL A 38 -11.41 -9.31 -6.96
CA VAL A 38 -10.89 -8.26 -7.85
C VAL A 38 -10.63 -8.88 -9.22
N GLU A 39 -11.19 -8.28 -10.27
CA GLU A 39 -10.95 -8.75 -11.63
C GLU A 39 -9.48 -8.54 -12.03
N PRO A 40 -8.87 -9.42 -12.84
CA PRO A 40 -7.46 -9.29 -13.23
C PRO A 40 -7.12 -7.92 -13.83
N ILE A 41 -8.03 -7.36 -14.65
CA ILE A 41 -7.85 -6.04 -15.27
C ILE A 41 -7.90 -4.91 -14.25
N GLU A 42 -8.75 -5.02 -13.22
CA GLU A 42 -8.79 -4.08 -12.11
C GLU A 42 -7.49 -4.16 -11.31
N PHE A 43 -6.97 -5.37 -11.06
CA PHE A 43 -5.70 -5.56 -10.35
C PHE A 43 -4.49 -4.99 -11.10
N GLN A 44 -4.47 -5.13 -12.44
CA GLN A 44 -3.35 -4.69 -13.27
C GLN A 44 -3.08 -3.17 -13.16
N LEU A 45 -4.13 -2.37 -12.90
CA LEU A 45 -4.00 -0.93 -12.66
C LEU A 45 -3.13 -0.61 -11.43
N TYR A 46 -3.09 -1.51 -10.45
CA TYR A 46 -2.34 -1.33 -9.20
C TYR A 46 -0.92 -1.89 -9.25
N GLY A 47 -0.57 -2.70 -10.25
CA GLY A 47 0.70 -3.44 -10.28
C GLY A 47 1.94 -2.58 -10.03
N LEU A 48 2.07 -1.45 -10.74
CA LEU A 48 3.20 -0.52 -10.58
C LEU A 48 3.23 0.14 -9.20
N ALA A 49 2.07 0.57 -8.69
CA ALA A 49 1.97 1.17 -7.37
C ALA A 49 2.29 0.15 -6.26
N LEU A 50 1.84 -1.10 -6.42
CA LEU A 50 2.13 -2.17 -5.48
C LEU A 50 3.62 -2.52 -5.44
N ASP A 51 4.30 -2.59 -6.60
CA ASP A 51 5.74 -2.84 -6.66
C ASP A 51 6.53 -1.69 -6.00
N ALA A 52 6.22 -0.44 -6.36
CA ALA A 52 6.88 0.74 -5.80
C ALA A 52 6.71 0.81 -4.26
N LEU A 53 5.49 0.61 -3.78
CA LEU A 53 5.20 0.60 -2.34
C LEU A 53 5.88 -0.56 -1.62
N TRP A 54 5.89 -1.76 -2.20
CA TRP A 54 6.53 -2.91 -1.55
C TRP A 54 8.04 -2.76 -1.42
N ARG A 55 8.69 -2.04 -2.35
CA ARG A 55 10.13 -1.77 -2.30
C ARG A 55 10.52 -0.65 -1.32
N ASP A 56 9.54 0.11 -0.80
CA ASP A 56 9.78 1.19 0.16
C ASP A 56 10.11 0.64 1.55
N SER A 57 11.24 1.09 2.13
CA SER A 57 11.66 0.64 3.46
C SER A 57 10.66 0.99 4.57
N GLY A 58 9.90 2.08 4.44
CA GLY A 58 8.88 2.46 5.41
C GLY A 58 7.69 1.49 5.41
N ILE A 59 7.32 0.96 4.25
CA ILE A 59 6.31 -0.10 4.13
C ILE A 59 6.85 -1.43 4.67
N GLN A 60 8.11 -1.77 4.40
CA GLN A 60 8.75 -2.97 4.97
C GLN A 60 8.82 -2.90 6.51
N GLU A 61 9.12 -1.72 7.06
CA GLU A 61 9.13 -1.51 8.51
C GLU A 61 7.72 -1.64 9.12
N ALA A 62 6.70 -1.04 8.49
CA ALA A 62 5.31 -1.20 8.92
C ALA A 62 4.88 -2.68 8.90
N TYR A 63 5.31 -3.44 7.89
CA TYR A 63 5.04 -4.87 7.79
C TYR A 63 5.75 -5.71 8.86
N ALA A 64 6.98 -5.34 9.23
CA ALA A 64 7.76 -6.03 10.27
C ALA A 64 7.13 -5.84 11.66
N ARG A 65 6.55 -4.68 11.94
CA ARG A 65 5.89 -4.38 13.22
C ARG A 65 4.53 -5.06 13.42
N ARG A 66 3.96 -5.72 12.40
CA ARG A 66 2.65 -6.40 12.52
C ARG A 66 2.63 -7.60 13.48
N SER A 67 3.80 -8.17 13.74
CA SER A 67 3.96 -9.43 14.48
C SER A 67 4.40 -9.23 15.93
N VAL A 68 4.46 -7.98 16.39
CA VAL A 68 4.79 -7.59 17.76
C VAL A 68 3.51 -7.19 18.48
#